data_AF-D7EBZ7-F1
#
_entry.id   AF-D7EBZ7-F1
#
_cell.length_a   1.000
_cell.length_b   1.000
_cell.length_c   1.000
_cell.angle_alpha   90.00
_cell.angle_beta   90.00
_cell.angle_gamma   90.00
#
_symmetry.space_group_name_H-M   'P 1'
#
loop_
_entity.id
_entity.type
_entity.pdbx_description
1 polymer ?
#
loop_
_entity_poly.entity_id
_entity_poly.type
_entity_poly.pdbx_seq_one_letter_code
_entity_poly.pdbx_strand_id
1 'polypeptide(L)'
;MKQGLRKLVYRRKEEKKFIFYFVLTFMLAIFVADMMARGWLAGHLSNVIFWGLPNAYLGVTLEQVAISIFGLYLGFLILLNLDIKKSWQGRILLIATFIALITLGDQNVFWGNVDLISNFPILFGGLIFGLIIGGKRRLSKLGTSQPLEFREVVKYLYFIFAVLTIGAFLEYHILYPAIFDVNASSVTFINFWENNADFGLQTDFIYRDLAVSGVFLISLKKFFKYDAENSFFVLGPKQSGKTLFIIGAYLEALQSSNEETPMNPTKDLINLVDDINSYDNQYSDGWNIQPTGREENTAQTLGFQFVHGRLFPLNISLQTIDYPGEYLKQIPDAIKGTSELITKDRYFQKIFFNVDSANTLIFLIDIERYFNKDKLNISDYFEILESYRDKDVMLVATKCDYFAEKFTQENGIDPLEYYEDFVEYVNDILKNNSQIYSLIKQTGGKEIHPVYYQTRIDENGIRVPLKDSNNSVILVGFDKFLNKLS
;
A
#
# COMPACT_ATOMS: atom_id res chain seq x y z
N MET A 1 -1.31 -22.06 -21.10
CA MET A 1 -0.86 -20.80 -21.74
C MET A 1 -1.86 -19.64 -21.60
N LYS A 2 -3.16 -19.78 -21.96
CA LYS A 2 -4.17 -18.69 -21.85
C LYS A 2 -4.50 -18.22 -20.42
N GLN A 3 -4.29 -19.05 -19.39
CA GLN A 3 -4.62 -18.71 -17.98
C GLN A 3 -3.49 -18.02 -17.22
N GLY A 4 -2.21 -18.35 -17.49
CA GLY A 4 -1.05 -17.59 -16.96
C GLY A 4 -1.01 -16.15 -17.47
N LEU A 5 -1.43 -15.91 -18.72
CA LEU A 5 -1.62 -14.57 -19.27
C LEU A 5 -2.72 -13.78 -18.54
N ARG A 6 -3.80 -14.43 -18.07
CA ARG A 6 -4.88 -13.74 -17.33
C ARG A 6 -4.44 -13.30 -15.92
N LYS A 7 -3.50 -14.01 -15.29
CA LYS A 7 -2.97 -13.69 -13.95
C LYS A 7 -1.92 -12.57 -13.97
N LEU A 8 -0.99 -12.59 -14.94
CA LEU A 8 -0.12 -11.43 -15.25
C LEU A 8 -0.92 -10.18 -15.62
N VAL A 9 -2.10 -10.36 -16.21
CA VAL A 9 -3.04 -9.28 -16.50
C VAL A 9 -3.70 -8.71 -15.24
N TYR A 10 -3.86 -9.44 -14.13
CA TYR A 10 -4.55 -8.95 -12.92
C TYR A 10 -3.68 -8.02 -12.06
N ARG A 11 -2.43 -8.39 -11.78
CA ARG A 11 -1.46 -7.48 -11.12
C ARG A 11 -1.18 -6.25 -11.99
N ARG A 12 -0.98 -6.44 -13.30
CA ARG A 12 -0.96 -5.33 -14.28
C ARG A 12 -2.29 -4.56 -14.35
N LYS A 13 -3.43 -5.11 -13.93
CA LYS A 13 -4.72 -4.39 -13.98
C LYS A 13 -4.81 -3.37 -12.87
N GLU A 14 -4.26 -3.61 -11.69
CA GLU A 14 -4.27 -2.63 -10.61
C GLU A 14 -3.32 -1.47 -10.88
N GLU A 15 -2.10 -1.78 -11.33
CA GLU A 15 -1.15 -0.79 -11.86
C GLU A 15 -1.76 -0.01 -13.04
N LYS A 16 -2.39 -0.70 -14.00
CA LYS A 16 -3.08 -0.03 -15.12
C LYS A 16 -4.29 0.78 -14.66
N LYS A 17 -5.03 0.35 -13.63
CA LYS A 17 -6.13 1.14 -13.06
C LYS A 17 -5.60 2.41 -12.42
N PHE A 18 -4.51 2.31 -11.65
CA PHE A 18 -3.86 3.48 -11.06
C PHE A 18 -3.36 4.43 -12.15
N ILE A 19 -2.61 3.92 -13.13
CA ILE A 19 -2.11 4.70 -14.28
C ILE A 19 -3.28 5.30 -15.08
N PHE A 20 -4.35 4.54 -15.28
CA PHE A 20 -5.56 5.02 -15.96
C PHE A 20 -6.22 6.17 -15.20
N TYR A 21 -6.46 6.01 -13.90
CA TYR A 21 -7.03 7.08 -13.07
C TYR A 21 -6.08 8.29 -13.00
N PHE A 22 -4.77 8.07 -13.02
CA PHE A 22 -3.77 9.12 -13.11
C PHE A 22 -3.89 9.92 -14.41
N VAL A 23 -3.78 9.26 -15.57
CA VAL A 23 -3.86 9.90 -16.88
C VAL A 23 -5.23 10.58 -17.06
N LEU A 24 -6.30 9.92 -16.61
CA LEU A 24 -7.65 10.48 -16.66
C LEU A 24 -7.78 11.73 -15.79
N THR A 25 -7.32 11.70 -14.54
CA THR A 25 -7.37 12.86 -13.64
C THR A 25 -6.56 14.01 -14.21
N PHE A 26 -5.40 13.72 -14.78
CA PHE A 26 -4.53 14.70 -15.41
C PHE A 26 -5.16 15.36 -16.63
N MET A 27 -5.72 14.57 -17.55
CA MET A 27 -6.42 15.08 -18.73
C MET A 27 -7.62 15.95 -18.32
N LEU A 28 -8.39 15.51 -17.33
CA LEU A 28 -9.54 16.24 -16.83
C LEU A 28 -9.16 17.54 -16.09
N ALA A 29 -7.99 17.58 -15.43
CA ALA A 29 -7.52 18.77 -14.72
C ALA A 29 -7.39 19.99 -15.63
N ILE A 30 -6.99 19.81 -16.90
CA ILE A 30 -6.92 20.90 -17.88
C ILE A 30 -8.31 21.48 -18.15
N PHE A 31 -9.31 20.63 -18.39
CA PHE A 31 -10.69 21.06 -18.62
C PHE A 31 -11.31 21.69 -17.37
N VAL A 32 -11.01 21.16 -16.19
CA VAL A 32 -11.45 21.76 -14.92
C VAL A 32 -10.80 23.13 -14.71
N ALA A 33 -9.51 23.29 -15.00
CA ALA A 33 -8.83 24.58 -14.90
C ALA A 33 -9.42 25.63 -15.85
N ASP A 34 -9.73 25.24 -17.10
CA ASP A 34 -10.45 26.11 -18.04
C ASP A 34 -11.84 26.53 -17.52
N MET A 35 -12.63 25.57 -17.03
CA MET A 35 -13.93 25.85 -16.43
C MET A 35 -13.81 26.77 -15.21
N MET A 36 -12.78 26.55 -14.37
CA MET A 36 -12.49 27.41 -13.23
C MET A 36 -12.17 28.84 -13.63
N ALA A 37 -11.36 29.05 -14.68
CA ALA A 37 -11.07 30.38 -15.17
C ALA A 37 -12.32 31.09 -15.71
N ARG A 38 -13.15 30.39 -16.50
CA ARG A 38 -14.42 30.94 -16.99
C ARG A 38 -15.39 31.28 -15.85
N GLY A 39 -15.53 30.40 -14.87
CA GLY A 39 -16.36 30.64 -13.68
C GLY A 39 -15.83 31.77 -12.80
N TRP A 40 -14.52 31.95 -12.73
CA TRP A 40 -13.92 33.08 -12.01
C TRP A 40 -14.23 34.42 -12.69
N LEU A 41 -14.09 34.48 -14.02
CA LEU A 41 -14.34 35.71 -14.80
C LEU A 41 -15.83 36.09 -14.85
N ALA A 42 -16.72 35.09 -14.86
CA ALA A 42 -18.17 35.31 -14.88
C ALA A 42 -18.78 35.52 -13.48
N GLY A 43 -18.08 35.06 -12.43
CA GLY A 43 -18.67 34.86 -11.13
C GLY A 43 -18.92 36.14 -10.32
N HIS A 44 -20.09 36.23 -9.70
CA HIS A 44 -20.44 37.34 -8.81
C HIS A 44 -20.33 36.95 -7.33
N LEU A 45 -20.65 35.70 -6.99
CA LEU A 45 -20.67 35.26 -5.58
C LEU A 45 -19.25 34.93 -5.11
N SER A 46 -18.43 34.35 -5.99
CA SER A 46 -17.00 34.17 -5.80
C SER A 46 -16.32 35.51 -5.48
N ASN A 47 -16.64 36.57 -6.22
CA ASN A 47 -16.15 37.92 -5.95
C ASN A 47 -16.59 38.43 -4.56
N VAL A 48 -17.83 38.19 -4.13
CA VAL A 48 -18.28 38.60 -2.78
C VAL A 48 -17.56 37.81 -1.70
N ILE A 49 -17.40 36.50 -1.86
CA ILE A 49 -16.78 35.62 -0.86
C ILE A 49 -15.28 35.86 -0.74
N PHE A 50 -14.58 36.00 -1.87
CA PHE A 50 -13.11 36.09 -1.90
C PHE A 50 -12.60 37.52 -1.91
N TRP A 51 -13.36 38.50 -2.40
CA TRP A 51 -12.98 39.92 -2.35
C TRP A 51 -13.84 40.71 -1.37
N GLY A 52 -15.16 40.65 -1.48
CA GLY A 52 -16.04 41.57 -0.76
C GLY A 52 -16.02 41.44 0.76
N LEU A 53 -16.25 40.24 1.29
CA LEU A 53 -16.22 40.01 2.73
C LEU A 53 -14.80 40.23 3.31
N PRO A 54 -13.72 39.69 2.73
CA PRO A 54 -12.38 39.89 3.28
C PRO A 54 -11.92 41.34 3.21
N ASN A 55 -12.23 42.06 2.13
CA ASN A 55 -11.86 43.47 2.01
C ASN A 55 -12.65 44.33 3.01
N ALA A 56 -13.97 44.13 3.13
CA ALA A 56 -14.80 44.93 4.02
C ALA A 56 -14.52 44.70 5.52
N TYR A 57 -14.20 43.45 5.92
CA TYR A 57 -14.01 43.11 7.33
C TYR A 57 -12.55 43.00 7.78
N LEU A 58 -11.64 42.64 6.88
CA LEU A 58 -10.23 42.40 7.20
C LEU A 58 -9.28 43.37 6.47
N GLY A 59 -9.78 44.17 5.52
CA GLY A 59 -8.94 45.06 4.70
C GLY A 59 -8.00 44.29 3.76
N VAL A 60 -8.34 43.05 3.43
CA VAL A 60 -7.49 42.13 2.64
C VAL A 60 -7.96 42.14 1.18
N THR A 61 -7.02 42.21 0.25
CA THR A 61 -7.34 42.23 -1.20
C THR A 61 -7.69 40.83 -1.71
N LEU A 62 -8.36 40.76 -2.87
CA LEU A 62 -8.70 39.49 -3.54
C LEU A 62 -7.46 38.64 -3.80
N GLU A 63 -6.39 39.29 -4.25
CA GLU A 63 -5.10 38.70 -4.50
C GLU A 63 -4.54 38.02 -3.23
N GLN A 64 -4.56 38.73 -2.11
CA GLN A 64 -4.08 38.22 -0.83
C GLN A 64 -4.86 36.99 -0.35
N VAL A 65 -6.18 36.98 -0.55
CA VAL A 65 -7.03 35.82 -0.23
C VAL A 65 -6.70 34.63 -1.13
N ALA A 66 -6.58 34.85 -2.44
CA ALA A 66 -6.25 33.79 -3.39
C ALA A 66 -4.86 33.19 -3.12
N ILE A 67 -3.86 34.04 -2.86
CA ILE A 67 -2.50 33.62 -2.48
C ILE A 67 -2.51 32.84 -1.16
N SER A 68 -3.28 33.27 -0.16
CA SER A 68 -3.37 32.59 1.13
C SER A 68 -3.97 31.19 0.99
N ILE A 69 -5.06 31.05 0.24
CA ILE A 69 -5.69 29.75 -0.06
C ILE A 69 -4.73 28.86 -0.85
N PHE A 70 -4.02 29.43 -1.83
CA PHE A 70 -3.01 28.71 -2.59
C PHE A 70 -1.85 28.25 -1.71
N GLY A 71 -1.37 29.09 -0.79
CA GLY A 71 -0.38 28.73 0.22
C GLY A 71 -0.85 27.56 1.10
N LEU A 72 -2.09 27.64 1.61
CA LEU A 72 -2.70 26.55 2.39
C LEU A 72 -2.74 25.24 1.61
N TYR A 73 -3.15 25.29 0.34
CA TYR A 73 -3.13 24.16 -0.58
C TYR A 73 -1.72 23.60 -0.76
N LEU A 74 -0.70 24.45 -0.95
CA LEU A 74 0.70 24.02 -1.05
C LEU A 74 1.20 23.36 0.24
N GLY A 75 0.80 23.87 1.41
CA GLY A 75 1.10 23.24 2.69
C GLY A 75 0.57 21.79 2.76
N PHE A 76 -0.68 21.57 2.36
CA PHE A 76 -1.24 20.22 2.24
C PHE A 76 -0.50 19.36 1.21
N LEU A 77 -0.15 19.93 0.06
CA LEU A 77 0.60 19.22 -0.97
C LEU A 77 2.00 18.78 -0.49
N ILE A 78 2.68 19.63 0.29
CA ILE A 78 3.97 19.31 0.91
C ILE A 78 3.82 18.13 1.88
N LEU A 79 2.82 18.17 2.77
CA LEU A 79 2.55 17.07 3.70
C LEU A 79 2.25 15.75 2.96
N LEU A 80 1.52 15.81 1.85
CA LEU A 80 1.24 14.64 1.04
C LEU A 80 2.50 14.06 0.36
N ASN A 81 3.45 14.91 0.00
CA ASN A 81 4.74 14.49 -0.55
C ASN A 81 5.65 13.87 0.52
N LEU A 82 5.54 14.31 1.77
CA LEU A 82 6.27 13.76 2.92
C LEU A 82 5.69 12.42 3.41
N ASP A 83 4.42 12.13 3.11
CA ASP A 83 3.80 10.83 3.40
C ASP A 83 4.41 9.76 2.49
N ILE A 84 5.23 8.86 3.03
CA ILE A 84 5.93 7.81 2.26
C ILE A 84 4.94 7.00 1.40
N LYS A 85 3.76 6.70 1.93
CA LYS A 85 2.74 5.89 1.25
C LYS A 85 2.05 6.65 0.12
N LYS A 86 1.92 7.98 0.25
CA LYS A 86 1.18 8.84 -0.69
C LYS A 86 2.09 9.79 -1.48
N SER A 87 3.40 9.70 -1.32
CA SER A 87 4.40 10.60 -1.90
C SER A 87 4.26 10.74 -3.42
N TRP A 88 4.05 9.64 -4.13
CA TRP A 88 3.82 9.65 -5.58
C TRP A 88 2.50 10.32 -5.97
N GLN A 89 1.45 10.16 -5.16
CA GLN A 89 0.20 10.89 -5.38
C GLN A 89 0.42 12.39 -5.21
N GLY A 90 1.23 12.79 -4.23
CA GLY A 90 1.69 14.17 -4.03
C GLY A 90 2.49 14.73 -5.22
N ARG A 91 3.46 13.98 -5.75
CA ARG A 91 4.27 14.40 -6.92
C ARG A 91 3.42 14.57 -8.17
N ILE A 92 2.52 13.62 -8.41
CA ILE A 92 1.57 13.68 -9.52
C ILE A 92 0.69 14.93 -9.41
N LEU A 93 0.14 15.18 -8.22
CA LEU A 93 -0.72 16.33 -7.98
C LEU A 93 0.05 17.64 -8.15
N LEU A 94 1.34 17.68 -7.80
CA LEU A 94 2.21 18.82 -8.04
C LEU A 94 2.36 19.13 -9.53
N ILE A 95 2.59 18.11 -10.36
CA ILE A 95 2.66 18.29 -11.82
C ILE A 95 1.32 18.78 -12.37
N ALA A 96 0.20 18.19 -11.92
CA ALA A 96 -1.14 18.62 -12.33
C ALA A 96 -1.41 20.09 -11.95
N THR A 97 -0.98 20.51 -10.76
CA THR A 97 -1.08 21.90 -10.30
C THR A 97 -0.24 22.83 -11.16
N PHE A 98 0.98 22.45 -11.54
CA PHE A 98 1.80 23.28 -12.42
C PHE A 98 1.11 23.54 -13.76
N ILE A 99 0.45 22.53 -14.33
CA ILE A 99 -0.29 22.65 -15.59
C ILE A 99 -1.57 23.47 -15.43
N ALA A 100 -2.29 23.27 -14.32
CA ALA A 100 -3.44 24.10 -13.99
C ALA A 100 -3.02 25.58 -13.87
N LEU A 101 -1.89 25.88 -13.22
CA LEU A 101 -1.36 27.24 -13.11
C LEU A 101 -0.96 27.84 -14.46
N ILE A 102 -0.39 27.06 -15.38
CA ILE A 102 -0.14 27.52 -16.75
C ILE A 102 -1.46 27.88 -17.43
N THR A 103 -2.45 26.99 -17.34
CA THR A 103 -3.77 27.17 -17.98
C THR A 103 -4.51 28.40 -17.43
N LEU A 104 -4.51 28.60 -16.10
CA LEU A 104 -5.06 29.79 -15.45
C LEU A 104 -4.27 31.06 -15.79
N GLY A 105 -2.97 30.90 -16.03
CA GLY A 105 -2.05 31.91 -16.50
C GLY A 105 -2.42 32.48 -17.85
N ASP A 106 -2.58 31.60 -18.82
CA ASP A 106 -2.91 31.95 -20.21
C ASP A 106 -4.25 32.70 -20.30
N GLN A 107 -5.16 32.48 -19.36
CA GLN A 107 -6.45 33.18 -19.27
C GLN A 107 -6.40 34.47 -18.44
N ASN A 108 -5.21 34.92 -18.02
CA ASN A 108 -5.01 36.10 -17.16
C ASN A 108 -5.80 36.04 -15.84
N VAL A 109 -6.05 34.85 -15.29
CA VAL A 109 -6.75 34.71 -14.00
C VAL A 109 -5.76 34.77 -12.84
N PHE A 110 -4.59 34.14 -12.98
CA PHE A 110 -3.59 34.04 -11.91
C PHE A 110 -2.36 34.92 -12.15
N TRP A 111 -1.45 34.57 -13.06
CA TRP A 111 -0.15 35.27 -13.21
C TRP A 111 -0.25 36.75 -13.61
N GLY A 112 -1.30 37.14 -14.33
CA GLY A 112 -1.52 38.53 -14.73
C GLY A 112 -2.04 39.45 -13.62
N ASN A 113 -2.63 38.87 -12.56
CA ASN A 113 -3.33 39.62 -11.50
C ASN A 113 -2.66 39.51 -10.13
N VAL A 114 -1.60 38.71 -10.01
CA VAL A 114 -1.00 38.31 -8.74
C VAL A 114 0.49 38.62 -8.74
N ASP A 115 0.88 39.65 -7.98
CA ASP A 115 2.25 39.93 -7.56
C ASP A 115 2.63 39.06 -6.35
N LEU A 116 3.22 37.90 -6.65
CA LEU A 116 3.71 36.96 -5.64
C LEU A 116 4.86 37.51 -4.79
N ILE A 117 5.60 38.49 -5.28
CA ILE A 117 6.77 39.02 -4.58
C ILE A 117 6.31 39.90 -3.43
N SER A 118 5.40 40.84 -3.70
CA SER A 118 4.86 41.72 -2.66
C SER A 118 4.00 40.97 -1.64
N ASN A 119 3.34 39.89 -2.06
CA ASN A 119 2.47 39.08 -1.21
C ASN A 119 3.12 37.80 -0.67
N PHE A 120 4.44 37.64 -0.80
CA PHE A 120 5.19 36.48 -0.29
C PHE A 120 4.91 36.17 1.20
N PRO A 121 4.82 37.16 2.13
CA PRO A 121 4.50 36.88 3.53
C PRO A 121 3.13 36.20 3.71
N ILE A 122 2.15 36.53 2.87
CA ILE A 122 0.80 35.98 2.93
C ILE A 122 0.78 34.57 2.36
N LEU A 123 1.51 34.33 1.27
CA LEU A 123 1.72 32.97 0.73
C LEU A 123 2.35 32.06 1.79
N PHE A 124 3.40 32.55 2.44
CA PHE A 124 4.11 31.81 3.47
C PHE A 124 3.23 31.58 4.71
N GLY A 125 2.45 32.56 5.12
CA GLY A 125 1.44 32.42 6.17
C GLY A 125 0.41 31.34 5.87
N GLY A 126 -0.15 31.34 4.65
CA GLY A 126 -1.05 30.30 4.16
C GLY A 126 -0.40 28.92 4.19
N LEU A 127 0.85 28.81 3.72
CA LEU A 127 1.62 27.57 3.72
C LEU A 127 1.82 27.01 5.12
N ILE A 128 2.29 27.81 6.07
CA ILE A 128 2.45 27.40 7.46
C ILE A 128 1.09 26.96 8.03
N PHE A 129 0.03 27.72 7.77
CA PHE A 129 -1.31 27.39 8.25
C PHE A 129 -1.79 26.03 7.70
N GLY A 130 -1.55 25.76 6.41
CA GLY A 130 -1.78 24.46 5.79
C GLY A 130 -0.98 23.33 6.43
N LEU A 131 0.32 23.56 6.69
CA LEU A 131 1.16 22.59 7.40
C LEU A 131 0.62 22.29 8.80
N ILE A 132 0.24 23.31 9.58
CA ILE A 132 -0.29 23.15 10.94
C ILE A 132 -1.62 22.39 10.93
N ILE A 133 -2.57 22.78 10.07
CA ILE A 133 -3.89 22.15 9.99
C ILE A 133 -3.81 20.71 9.50
N GLY A 134 -2.98 20.45 8.48
CA GLY A 134 -2.83 19.13 7.89
C GLY A 134 -2.00 18.20 8.76
N GLY A 135 -0.96 18.74 9.39
CA GLY A 135 0.01 17.99 10.17
C GLY A 135 -0.40 17.76 11.64
N LYS A 136 -1.15 18.70 12.24
CA LYS A 136 -1.60 18.66 13.64
C LYS A 136 -0.46 18.21 14.59
N ARG A 137 -0.78 17.36 15.58
CA ARG A 137 0.19 16.75 16.51
C ARG A 137 1.14 15.72 15.87
N ARG A 138 1.03 15.44 14.56
CA ARG A 138 1.94 14.50 13.88
C ARG A 138 3.22 15.18 13.42
N LEU A 139 3.22 16.50 13.23
CA LEU A 139 4.45 17.27 12.96
C LEU A 139 5.42 17.26 14.14
N SER A 140 4.93 17.27 15.38
CA SER A 140 5.80 17.15 16.57
C SER A 140 6.41 15.75 16.74
N LYS A 141 6.05 14.79 15.88
CA LYS A 141 6.63 13.44 15.82
C LYS A 141 7.68 13.31 14.71
N LEU A 142 7.98 14.39 13.97
CA LEU A 142 9.14 14.47 13.08
C LEU A 142 10.40 14.21 13.93
N GLY A 143 11.01 13.02 13.77
CA GLY A 143 12.14 12.56 14.58
C GLY A 143 11.86 11.37 15.49
N THR A 144 10.63 10.83 15.48
CA THR A 144 10.33 9.51 16.06
C THR A 144 10.22 8.48 14.94
N SER A 145 10.65 7.23 15.14
CA SER A 145 10.65 6.13 14.15
C SER A 145 9.24 5.64 13.75
N GLN A 146 8.22 6.50 13.84
CA GLN A 146 6.86 6.20 13.40
C GLN A 146 6.63 6.82 12.00
N PRO A 147 5.94 6.09 11.09
CA PRO A 147 5.65 6.58 9.76
C PRO A 147 4.72 7.78 9.87
N LEU A 148 5.07 8.83 9.14
CA LEU A 148 4.22 10.01 9.04
C LEU A 148 3.14 9.76 7.99
N GLU A 149 2.00 9.22 8.41
CA GLU A 149 0.80 9.20 7.58
C GLU A 149 -0.02 10.47 7.79
N PHE A 150 -0.48 11.11 6.72
CA PHE A 150 -1.33 12.32 6.79
C PHE A 150 -2.71 12.09 6.16
N ARG A 151 -3.46 11.12 6.71
CA ARG A 151 -4.78 10.72 6.17
C ARG A 151 -5.80 11.85 6.03
N GLU A 152 -5.73 12.88 6.89
CA GLU A 152 -6.64 14.02 6.83
C GLU A 152 -6.31 14.99 5.69
N VAL A 153 -5.04 15.11 5.31
CA VAL A 153 -4.58 15.97 4.20
C VAL A 153 -5.24 15.58 2.89
N VAL A 154 -5.36 14.27 2.64
CA VAL A 154 -6.06 13.72 1.46
C VAL A 154 -7.52 14.18 1.41
N LYS A 155 -8.22 14.16 2.56
CA LYS A 155 -9.60 14.63 2.64
C LYS A 155 -9.70 16.13 2.42
N TYR A 156 -8.78 16.91 2.99
CA TYR A 156 -8.75 18.36 2.81
C TYR A 156 -8.45 18.77 1.37
N LEU A 157 -7.49 18.11 0.71
CA LEU A 157 -7.21 18.33 -0.71
C LEU A 157 -8.42 17.99 -1.57
N TYR A 158 -9.04 16.82 -1.36
CA TYR A 158 -10.26 16.46 -2.07
C TYR A 158 -11.39 17.48 -1.85
N PHE A 159 -11.57 17.96 -0.62
CA PHE A 159 -12.57 18.97 -0.29
C PHE A 159 -12.31 20.30 -1.02
N ILE A 160 -11.06 20.79 -1.03
CA ILE A 160 -10.67 22.00 -1.77
C ILE A 160 -11.01 21.83 -3.26
N PHE A 161 -10.58 20.74 -3.89
CA PHE A 161 -10.88 20.49 -5.30
C PHE A 161 -12.38 20.39 -5.57
N ALA A 162 -13.14 19.75 -4.68
CA ALA A 162 -14.59 19.64 -4.81
C ALA A 162 -15.27 21.01 -4.74
N VAL A 163 -14.94 21.82 -3.74
CA VAL A 163 -15.53 23.17 -3.57
C VAL A 163 -15.17 24.06 -4.75
N LEU A 164 -13.91 24.07 -5.19
CA LEU A 164 -13.47 24.88 -6.32
C LEU A 164 -14.12 24.45 -7.64
N THR A 165 -14.21 23.13 -7.90
CA THR A 165 -14.81 22.60 -9.13
C THR A 165 -16.31 22.87 -9.17
N ILE A 166 -17.02 22.55 -8.08
CA ILE A 166 -18.48 22.75 -8.00
C ILE A 166 -18.80 24.25 -8.01
N GLY A 167 -18.05 25.06 -7.27
CA GLY A 167 -18.20 26.51 -7.25
C GLY A 167 -18.04 27.11 -8.65
N ALA A 168 -16.94 26.79 -9.33
CA ALA A 168 -16.70 27.26 -10.69
C ALA A 168 -17.80 26.84 -11.68
N PHE A 169 -18.28 25.59 -11.59
CA PHE A 169 -19.38 25.11 -12.43
C PHE A 169 -20.66 25.94 -12.21
N LEU A 170 -21.02 26.20 -10.94
CA LEU A 170 -22.21 26.97 -10.61
C LEU A 170 -22.07 28.44 -11.03
N GLU A 171 -20.92 29.07 -10.77
CA GLU A 171 -20.65 30.47 -11.13
C GLU A 171 -20.71 30.70 -12.65
N TYR A 172 -20.26 29.72 -13.44
CA TYR A 172 -20.28 29.86 -14.89
C TYR A 172 -21.65 29.59 -15.51
N HIS A 173 -22.37 28.56 -15.03
CA HIS A 173 -23.62 28.12 -15.66
C HIS A 173 -24.88 28.78 -15.12
N ILE A 174 -24.87 29.26 -13.87
CA ILE A 174 -26.01 29.96 -13.30
C ILE A 174 -25.79 31.44 -13.55
N LEU A 175 -26.61 32.03 -14.43
CA LEU A 175 -26.65 33.46 -14.62
C LEU A 175 -27.57 34.02 -13.54
N TYR A 176 -27.01 34.78 -12.62
CA TYR A 176 -27.76 35.49 -11.61
C TYR A 176 -27.26 36.94 -11.51
N PRO A 177 -28.18 37.88 -11.24
CA PRO A 177 -27.82 39.26 -10.95
C PRO A 177 -26.83 39.36 -9.78
N ALA A 178 -26.00 40.41 -9.79
CA ALA A 178 -25.20 40.76 -8.61
C ALA A 178 -26.13 40.97 -7.40
N ILE A 179 -25.91 40.15 -6.37
CA ILE A 179 -26.70 40.15 -5.12
C ILE A 179 -26.23 41.24 -4.16
N PHE A 180 -24.96 41.55 -4.26
CA PHE A 180 -24.25 42.42 -3.37
C PHE A 180 -23.55 43.49 -4.20
N ASP A 181 -23.71 44.74 -3.80
CA ASP A 181 -22.82 45.80 -4.23
C ASP A 181 -21.67 45.81 -3.25
N VAL A 182 -20.47 45.59 -3.78
CA VAL A 182 -19.26 45.50 -2.98
C VAL A 182 -18.44 46.74 -3.28
N ASN A 183 -18.49 47.69 -2.34
CA ASN A 183 -17.63 48.85 -2.35
C ASN A 183 -16.41 48.61 -1.46
N ALA A 184 -15.39 49.46 -1.58
CA ALA A 184 -14.11 49.30 -0.88
C ALA A 184 -14.23 49.21 0.66
N SER A 185 -15.36 49.62 1.24
CA SER A 185 -15.59 49.69 2.70
C SER A 185 -16.90 49.05 3.18
N SER A 186 -17.77 48.55 2.30
CA SER A 186 -19.04 47.94 2.69
C SER A 186 -19.55 46.92 1.66
N VAL A 187 -20.24 45.90 2.16
CA VAL A 187 -21.03 44.97 1.36
C VAL A 187 -22.50 45.29 1.62
N THR A 188 -23.20 45.79 0.61
CA THR A 188 -24.62 46.16 0.70
C THR A 188 -25.47 45.29 -0.22
N PHE A 189 -26.67 44.93 0.21
CA PHE A 189 -27.60 44.19 -0.64
C PHE A 189 -28.16 45.09 -1.73
N ILE A 190 -28.14 44.61 -2.97
CA ILE A 190 -28.81 45.28 -4.08
C ILE A 190 -30.29 44.87 -4.09
N ASN A 191 -31.19 45.82 -4.25
CA ASN A 191 -32.61 45.53 -4.44
C ASN A 191 -32.86 44.94 -5.83
N PHE A 192 -32.92 43.62 -5.90
CA PHE A 192 -33.16 42.88 -7.16
C PHE A 192 -34.47 43.21 -7.87
N TRP A 193 -35.49 43.57 -7.10
CA TRP A 193 -36.84 43.81 -7.62
C TRP A 193 -36.95 45.09 -8.45
N GLU A 194 -35.99 46.02 -8.34
CA GLU A 194 -35.98 47.26 -9.10
C GLU A 194 -35.26 47.15 -10.47
N ASN A 195 -34.39 46.14 -10.66
CA ASN A 195 -33.50 46.07 -11.83
C ASN A 195 -33.90 45.07 -12.92
N ASN A 196 -35.11 44.50 -12.88
CA ASN A 196 -35.54 43.42 -13.80
C ASN A 196 -34.48 42.33 -13.94
N ALA A 197 -34.03 41.80 -12.82
CA ALA A 197 -32.95 40.84 -12.81
C ALA A 197 -33.38 39.50 -13.43
N ASP A 198 -32.77 39.16 -14.55
CA ASP A 198 -32.99 37.88 -15.21
C ASP A 198 -32.14 36.78 -14.56
N PHE A 199 -32.82 35.71 -14.15
CA PHE A 199 -32.18 34.44 -13.83
C PHE A 199 -32.13 33.60 -15.09
N GLY A 200 -30.95 33.07 -15.41
CA GLY A 200 -30.73 32.31 -16.62
C GLY A 200 -29.82 31.11 -16.40
N LEU A 201 -29.77 30.26 -17.41
CA LEU A 201 -28.78 29.21 -17.50
C LEU A 201 -27.91 29.47 -18.71
N GLN A 202 -26.60 29.58 -18.47
CA GLN A 202 -25.64 29.58 -19.54
C GLN A 202 -25.44 28.14 -20.02
N THR A 203 -26.02 27.83 -21.19
CA THR A 203 -26.04 26.46 -21.72
C THR A 203 -24.76 26.07 -22.45
N ASP A 204 -23.90 27.05 -22.75
CA ASP A 204 -22.61 26.81 -23.40
C ASP A 204 -21.79 25.80 -22.60
N PHE A 205 -21.47 24.66 -23.23
CA PHE A 205 -20.67 23.58 -22.66
C PHE A 205 -21.22 22.89 -21.40
N ILE A 206 -22.46 23.15 -20.99
CA ILE A 206 -23.01 22.62 -19.72
C ILE A 206 -22.89 21.11 -19.57
N TYR A 207 -23.15 20.34 -20.62
CA TYR A 207 -23.02 18.87 -20.59
C TYR A 207 -21.56 18.42 -20.45
N ARG A 208 -20.63 19.11 -21.12
CA ARG A 208 -19.20 18.83 -21.04
C ARG A 208 -18.70 19.14 -19.64
N ASP A 209 -18.99 20.32 -19.13
CA ASP A 209 -18.46 20.82 -17.87
C ASP A 209 -19.04 20.04 -16.68
N LEU A 210 -20.32 19.61 -16.76
CA LEU A 210 -20.93 18.68 -15.80
C LEU A 210 -20.26 17.30 -15.82
N ALA A 211 -20.06 16.73 -17.02
CA ALA A 211 -19.42 15.42 -17.18
C ALA A 211 -17.97 15.44 -16.69
N VAL A 212 -17.20 16.46 -17.10
CA VAL A 212 -15.80 16.65 -16.69
C VAL A 212 -15.71 16.80 -15.18
N SER A 213 -16.53 17.65 -14.56
CA SER A 213 -16.54 17.86 -13.11
C SER A 213 -16.88 16.57 -12.35
N GLY A 214 -17.93 15.88 -12.78
CA GLY A 214 -18.35 14.62 -12.17
C GLY A 214 -17.29 13.52 -12.28
N VAL A 215 -16.76 13.29 -13.48
CA VAL A 215 -15.73 12.28 -13.72
C VAL A 215 -14.43 12.65 -13.01
N PHE A 216 -14.06 13.94 -12.97
CA PHE A 216 -12.88 14.42 -12.27
C PHE A 216 -12.96 14.12 -10.77
N LEU A 217 -14.04 14.52 -10.10
CA LEU A 217 -14.19 14.29 -8.65
C LEU A 217 -14.25 12.79 -8.32
N ILE A 218 -14.92 11.98 -9.14
CA ILE A 218 -14.94 10.52 -8.96
C ILE A 218 -13.53 9.93 -9.12
N SER A 219 -12.81 10.34 -10.16
CA SER A 219 -11.45 9.86 -10.45
C SER A 219 -10.47 10.28 -9.37
N LEU A 220 -10.54 11.54 -8.93
CA LEU A 220 -9.72 12.09 -7.85
C LEU A 220 -9.99 11.36 -6.52
N LYS A 221 -11.25 11.07 -6.20
CA LYS A 221 -11.60 10.27 -5.01
C LYS A 221 -11.04 8.85 -5.09
N LYS A 222 -11.09 8.22 -6.26
CA LYS A 222 -10.52 6.87 -6.49
C LYS A 222 -9.00 6.88 -6.42
N PHE A 223 -8.36 7.89 -7.00
CA PHE A 223 -6.92 8.11 -6.96
C PHE A 223 -6.41 8.23 -5.51
N PHE A 224 -7.06 9.05 -4.70
CA PHE A 224 -6.72 9.22 -3.29
C PHE A 224 -6.99 7.99 -2.41
N LYS A 225 -8.08 7.25 -2.69
CA LYS A 225 -8.44 6.01 -1.98
C LYS A 225 -7.55 4.82 -2.34
N TYR A 226 -6.76 4.90 -3.42
CA TYR A 226 -5.88 3.80 -3.81
C TYR A 226 -4.78 3.60 -2.75
N ASP A 227 -4.94 2.53 -1.96
CA ASP A 227 -3.90 1.90 -1.14
C ASP A 227 -3.70 0.51 -1.74
N ALA A 228 -2.51 0.24 -2.26
CA ALA A 228 -2.20 -1.07 -2.82
C ALA A 228 -1.73 -1.97 -1.68
N GLU A 229 -2.64 -2.81 -1.19
CA GLU A 229 -2.39 -3.79 -0.13
C GLU A 229 -2.37 -5.19 -0.72
N ASN A 230 -1.31 -5.96 -0.43
CA ASN A 230 -1.21 -7.36 -0.80
C ASN A 230 -1.10 -8.20 0.48
N SER A 231 -2.09 -9.07 0.68
CA SER A 231 -2.10 -10.00 1.81
C SER A 231 -1.62 -11.38 1.37
N PHE A 232 -0.68 -11.92 2.13
CA PHE A 232 -0.07 -13.23 1.93
C PHE A 232 -0.34 -14.11 3.14
N PHE A 233 -0.83 -15.32 2.89
CA PHE A 233 -1.05 -16.31 3.95
C PHE A 233 -0.20 -17.56 3.72
N VAL A 234 0.60 -17.90 4.72
CA VAL A 234 1.53 -19.04 4.66
C VAL A 234 0.82 -20.31 5.10
N LEU A 235 0.93 -21.35 4.28
CA LEU A 235 0.35 -22.67 4.49
C LEU A 235 1.43 -23.74 4.35
N GLY A 236 1.46 -24.65 5.30
CA GLY A 236 2.52 -25.64 5.45
C GLY A 236 2.05 -26.86 6.24
N PRO A 237 2.41 -28.09 5.84
CA PRO A 237 2.24 -29.27 6.68
C PRO A 237 2.84 -29.08 8.07
N LYS A 238 2.46 -29.96 9.02
CA LYS A 238 3.10 -29.99 10.35
C LYS A 238 4.62 -30.10 10.18
N GLN A 239 5.39 -29.30 10.94
CA GLN A 239 6.86 -29.23 10.93
C GLN A 239 7.55 -28.72 9.64
N SER A 240 6.80 -28.18 8.68
CA SER A 240 7.36 -27.56 7.46
C SER A 240 8.16 -26.26 7.69
N GLY A 241 8.32 -25.82 8.94
CA GLY A 241 9.04 -24.58 9.26
C GLY A 241 8.23 -23.29 9.11
N LYS A 242 6.89 -23.32 9.20
CA LYS A 242 6.04 -22.11 9.11
C LYS A 242 6.48 -20.97 10.04
N THR A 243 6.69 -21.29 11.32
CA THR A 243 7.11 -20.33 12.34
C THR A 243 8.46 -19.71 12.00
N LEU A 244 9.47 -20.55 11.74
CA LEU A 244 10.81 -20.11 11.32
C LEU A 244 10.76 -19.32 10.02
N PHE A 245 9.93 -19.69 9.06
CA PHE A 245 9.78 -18.94 7.83
C PHE A 245 9.28 -17.51 8.06
N ILE A 246 8.25 -17.30 8.90
CA ILE A 246 7.77 -15.96 9.23
C ILE A 246 8.82 -15.16 9.99
N ILE A 247 9.55 -15.80 10.91
CA ILE A 247 10.62 -15.14 11.66
C ILE A 247 11.74 -14.69 10.73
N GLY A 248 12.21 -15.56 9.83
CA GLY A 248 13.26 -15.22 8.86
C GLY A 248 12.80 -14.10 7.94
N ALA A 249 11.57 -14.17 7.43
CA ALA A 249 11.00 -13.10 6.62
C ALA A 249 10.89 -11.77 7.39
N TYR A 250 10.56 -11.81 8.69
CA TYR A 250 10.48 -10.62 9.53
C TYR A 250 11.86 -10.01 9.81
N LEU A 251 12.85 -10.81 10.17
CA LEU A 251 14.21 -10.37 10.42
C LEU A 251 14.85 -9.76 9.16
N GLU A 252 14.62 -10.37 7.99
CA GLU A 252 15.08 -9.83 6.72
C GLU A 252 14.36 -8.53 6.35
N ALA A 253 13.04 -8.46 6.59
CA ALA A 253 12.29 -7.24 6.40
C ALA A 253 12.83 -6.12 7.30
N LEU A 254 13.17 -6.41 8.57
CA LEU A 254 13.78 -5.45 9.51
C LEU A 254 15.10 -4.89 9.01
N GLN A 255 15.95 -5.71 8.39
CA GLN A 255 17.23 -5.26 7.83
C GLN A 255 17.06 -4.42 6.57
N SER A 256 16.05 -4.73 5.74
CA SER A 256 15.81 -4.07 4.45
C SER A 256 14.86 -2.86 4.52
N SER A 257 14.12 -2.72 5.63
CA SER A 257 13.21 -1.60 5.85
C SER A 257 13.98 -0.35 6.27
N ASN A 258 13.65 0.77 5.63
CA ASN A 258 13.97 2.06 6.22
C ASN A 258 13.25 2.16 7.58
N GLU A 259 13.91 2.69 8.60
CA GLU A 259 13.41 2.81 9.99
C GLU A 259 12.05 3.55 10.12
N GLU A 260 11.60 4.15 9.03
CA GLU A 260 10.43 5.01 8.96
C GLU A 260 9.10 4.26 8.79
N THR A 261 9.08 2.95 8.48
CA THR A 261 7.83 2.16 8.35
C THR A 261 7.69 1.09 9.44
N PRO A 262 6.63 1.13 10.28
CA PRO A 262 6.46 0.25 11.41
C PRO A 262 5.87 -1.06 10.91
N MET A 263 6.48 -2.16 11.30
CA MET A 263 6.08 -3.46 10.79
C MET A 263 4.84 -4.04 11.46
N ASN A 264 4.37 -3.41 12.54
CA ASN A 264 3.25 -3.87 13.36
C ASN A 264 3.26 -5.40 13.57
N PRO A 265 4.39 -6.00 14.02
CA PRO A 265 4.46 -7.43 14.24
C PRO A 265 3.46 -7.85 15.32
N THR A 266 2.93 -9.07 15.22
CA THR A 266 2.09 -9.63 16.27
C THR A 266 2.90 -9.86 17.55
N LYS A 267 2.25 -9.78 18.71
CA LYS A 267 2.91 -10.02 20.01
C LYS A 267 3.59 -11.38 20.06
N ASP A 268 2.91 -12.40 19.53
CA ASP A 268 3.42 -13.77 19.45
C ASP A 268 4.72 -13.83 18.62
N LEU A 269 4.81 -13.05 17.53
CA LEU A 269 6.01 -12.99 16.71
C LEU A 269 7.18 -12.31 17.44
N ILE A 270 6.92 -11.20 18.15
CA ILE A 270 7.96 -10.50 18.94
C ILE A 270 8.55 -11.45 19.99
N ASN A 271 7.68 -12.14 20.75
CA ASN A 271 8.13 -13.07 21.79
C ASN A 271 9.04 -14.16 21.21
N LEU A 272 8.66 -14.75 20.06
CA LEU A 272 9.47 -15.80 19.42
C LEU A 272 10.80 -15.27 18.86
N VAL A 273 10.84 -14.02 18.40
CA VAL A 273 12.08 -13.37 17.95
C VAL A 273 13.01 -13.12 19.14
N ASP A 274 12.46 -12.66 20.26
CA ASP A 274 13.21 -12.45 21.49
C ASP A 274 13.76 -13.77 22.04
N ASP A 275 13.00 -14.86 21.96
CA ASP A 275 13.46 -16.21 22.33
C ASP A 275 14.65 -16.68 21.47
N ILE A 276 14.65 -16.41 20.16
CA ILE A 276 15.75 -16.76 19.25
C ILE A 276 16.99 -15.89 19.50
N ASN A 277 16.79 -14.60 19.80
CA ASN A 277 17.88 -13.65 20.03
C ASN A 277 18.53 -13.83 21.41
N SER A 278 17.74 -14.17 22.44
CA SER A 278 18.22 -14.42 23.81
C SER A 278 18.96 -15.75 23.97
N TYR A 279 18.93 -16.62 22.96
CA TYR A 279 19.68 -17.87 22.96
C TYR A 279 21.19 -17.59 22.92
N ASP A 280 21.85 -17.77 24.06
CA ASP A 280 23.29 -17.67 24.19
C ASP A 280 23.95 -19.00 23.78
N ASN A 281 25.08 -18.93 23.08
CA ASN A 281 25.75 -20.08 22.43
C ASN A 281 26.30 -21.14 23.41
N GLN A 282 25.94 -21.07 24.70
CA GLN A 282 26.53 -21.87 25.79
C GLN A 282 25.75 -23.15 26.14
N TYR A 283 24.55 -23.39 25.60
CA TYR A 283 23.80 -24.61 25.89
C TYR A 283 23.36 -25.34 24.61
N SER A 284 23.57 -26.66 24.61
CA SER A 284 23.69 -27.59 23.49
C SER A 284 22.37 -28.18 22.97
N ASP A 285 21.26 -27.44 23.10
CA ASP A 285 19.91 -27.96 22.85
C ASP A 285 19.26 -27.30 21.62
N GLY A 286 19.84 -27.49 20.42
CA GLY A 286 19.17 -27.30 19.12
C GLY A 286 18.31 -26.04 18.89
N TRP A 287 17.39 -26.10 17.91
CA TRP A 287 16.32 -25.11 17.76
C TRP A 287 15.28 -25.31 18.88
N ASN A 288 15.52 -24.80 20.09
CA ASN A 288 14.57 -24.92 21.20
C ASN A 288 13.43 -23.90 21.10
N ILE A 289 12.79 -23.80 19.94
CA ILE A 289 11.48 -23.19 19.83
C ILE A 289 10.51 -24.24 20.34
N GLN A 290 10.24 -24.22 21.66
CA GLN A 290 9.18 -25.07 22.20
C GLN A 290 7.91 -24.78 21.40
N PRO A 291 7.24 -25.80 20.83
CA PRO A 291 5.88 -25.63 20.36
C PRO A 291 5.10 -25.13 21.57
N THR A 292 4.76 -23.84 21.58
CA THR A 292 4.32 -23.18 22.80
C THR A 292 3.12 -23.95 23.33
N GLY A 293 3.16 -24.24 24.63
CA GLY A 293 2.12 -25.02 25.30
C GLY A 293 0.74 -24.56 24.87
N ARG A 294 -0.10 -25.54 24.51
CA ARG A 294 -1.52 -25.38 24.22
C ARG A 294 -2.20 -24.68 25.40
N GLU A 295 -2.23 -23.36 25.42
CA GLU A 295 -3.41 -22.69 25.96
C GLU A 295 -4.52 -23.01 24.95
N GLU A 296 -5.37 -23.97 25.31
CA GLU A 296 -6.26 -24.76 24.44
C GLU A 296 -7.24 -23.96 23.54
N ASN A 297 -7.17 -22.63 23.44
CA ASN A 297 -8.11 -21.82 22.67
C ASN A 297 -7.55 -20.54 21.99
N THR A 298 -6.24 -20.30 21.98
CA THR A 298 -5.68 -19.09 21.33
C THR A 298 -4.81 -19.45 20.13
N ALA A 299 -5.37 -19.26 18.92
CA ALA A 299 -4.62 -19.31 17.67
C ALA A 299 -3.52 -18.25 17.67
N GLN A 300 -2.28 -18.68 17.96
CA GLN A 300 -1.11 -17.82 17.80
C GLN A 300 -1.01 -17.40 16.34
N THR A 301 -1.11 -16.09 16.15
CA THR A 301 -1.06 -15.50 14.82
C THR A 301 0.29 -14.87 14.68
N LEU A 302 1.10 -15.39 13.78
CA LEU A 302 2.41 -14.83 13.49
C LEU A 302 2.27 -14.03 12.22
N GLY A 303 2.61 -12.75 12.27
CA GLY A 303 2.54 -11.94 11.09
C GLY A 303 3.09 -10.55 11.33
N PHE A 304 3.40 -9.90 10.23
CA PHE A 304 3.89 -8.54 10.21
C PHE A 304 3.51 -7.91 8.87
N GLN A 305 3.64 -6.60 8.80
CA GLN A 305 3.43 -5.81 7.61
C GLN A 305 4.72 -5.11 7.26
N PHE A 306 4.97 -4.88 5.98
CA PHE A 306 6.08 -4.03 5.55
C PHE A 306 5.72 -3.34 4.25
N VAL A 307 6.38 -2.22 3.97
CA VAL A 307 6.20 -1.49 2.71
C VAL A 307 7.34 -1.84 1.79
N HIS A 308 7.02 -2.29 0.58
CA HIS A 308 8.03 -2.58 -0.43
C HIS A 308 7.73 -1.86 -1.75
N GLY A 309 8.78 -1.42 -2.44
CA GLY A 309 8.71 -0.76 -3.74
C GLY A 309 9.00 0.75 -3.67
N ARG A 310 9.83 1.23 -4.61
CA ARG A 310 10.24 2.65 -4.68
C ARG A 310 9.27 3.54 -5.47
N LEU A 311 8.73 3.03 -6.56
CA LEU A 311 7.86 3.78 -7.49
C LEU A 311 6.36 3.65 -7.16
N PHE A 312 5.96 2.49 -6.64
CA PHE A 312 4.59 2.18 -6.23
C PHE A 312 4.66 1.37 -4.94
N PRO A 313 4.78 2.01 -3.77
CA PRO A 313 4.90 1.28 -2.51
C PRO A 313 3.65 0.43 -2.26
N LEU A 314 3.85 -0.86 -2.01
CA LEU A 314 2.83 -1.83 -1.67
C LEU A 314 2.89 -2.13 -0.17
N ASN A 315 1.75 -2.10 0.52
CA ASN A 315 1.67 -2.63 1.87
C ASN A 315 1.54 -4.14 1.78
N ILE A 316 2.60 -4.85 2.13
CA ILE A 316 2.64 -6.31 2.13
C ILE A 316 2.34 -6.77 3.55
N SER A 317 1.30 -7.58 3.72
CA SER A 317 0.98 -8.24 4.99
C SER A 317 1.29 -9.72 4.86
N LEU A 318 2.25 -10.22 5.63
CA LEU A 318 2.60 -11.64 5.66
C LEU A 318 2.10 -12.24 6.98
N GLN A 319 1.27 -13.29 6.90
CA GLN A 319 0.68 -13.91 8.07
C GLN A 319 0.66 -15.44 7.98
N THR A 320 0.73 -16.09 9.13
CA THR A 320 0.43 -17.50 9.33
C THR A 320 -0.31 -17.66 10.66
N ILE A 321 -1.01 -18.77 10.79
CA ILE A 321 -1.43 -19.28 12.09
C ILE A 321 -0.62 -20.55 12.33
N ASP A 322 -0.12 -20.76 13.54
CA ASP A 322 0.42 -22.08 13.87
C ASP A 322 -0.74 -23.02 14.15
N TYR A 323 -0.98 -23.96 13.23
CA TYR A 323 -2.12 -24.87 13.26
C TYR A 323 -1.73 -26.36 13.13
N PRO A 324 -2.48 -27.26 13.80
CA PRO A 324 -2.35 -28.69 13.57
C PRO A 324 -2.58 -29.05 12.10
N GLY A 325 -1.71 -29.87 11.52
CA GLY A 325 -1.79 -30.25 10.11
C GLY A 325 -3.13 -30.86 9.68
N GLU A 326 -3.93 -31.37 10.62
CA GLU A 326 -5.28 -31.88 10.38
C GLU A 326 -6.25 -30.81 9.86
N TYR A 327 -6.06 -29.54 10.26
CA TYR A 327 -6.90 -28.45 9.76
C TYR A 327 -6.62 -28.11 8.30
N LEU A 328 -5.42 -28.40 7.78
CA LEU A 328 -5.12 -28.17 6.36
C LEU A 328 -6.06 -28.98 5.46
N LYS A 329 -6.38 -30.22 5.86
CA LYS A 329 -7.29 -31.14 5.16
C LYS A 329 -8.73 -30.66 5.14
N GLN A 330 -9.11 -29.82 6.10
CA GLN A 330 -10.49 -29.35 6.29
C GLN A 330 -10.76 -28.05 5.52
N ILE A 331 -9.72 -27.34 5.09
CA ILE A 331 -9.85 -26.08 4.35
C ILE A 331 -10.64 -26.27 3.04
N PRO A 332 -10.38 -27.28 2.17
CA PRO A 332 -11.15 -27.50 0.95
C PRO A 332 -12.66 -27.65 1.21
N ASP A 333 -13.03 -28.43 2.22
CA ASP A 333 -14.43 -28.65 2.61
C ASP A 333 -15.07 -27.37 3.18
N ALA A 334 -14.28 -26.55 3.88
CA ALA A 334 -14.72 -25.26 4.37
C ALA A 334 -15.04 -24.30 3.22
N ILE A 335 -14.21 -24.26 2.17
CA ILE A 335 -14.43 -23.43 0.97
C ILE A 335 -15.70 -23.86 0.24
N LYS A 336 -15.95 -25.17 0.16
CA LYS A 336 -17.15 -25.74 -0.46
C LYS A 336 -18.41 -25.56 0.39
N GLY A 337 -18.29 -25.05 1.63
CA GLY A 337 -19.39 -24.88 2.57
C GLY A 337 -19.88 -26.18 3.21
N THR A 338 -19.10 -27.26 3.13
CA THR A 338 -19.46 -28.59 3.65
C THR A 338 -18.84 -28.90 5.01
N SER A 339 -17.91 -28.08 5.50
CA SER A 339 -17.27 -28.29 6.81
C SER A 339 -18.10 -27.72 7.96
N GLU A 340 -18.52 -28.60 8.88
CA GLU A 340 -19.16 -28.20 10.15
C GLU A 340 -18.20 -27.50 11.12
N LEU A 341 -16.88 -27.56 10.87
CA LEU A 341 -15.87 -26.92 11.73
C LEU A 341 -15.94 -25.39 11.66
N ILE A 342 -16.42 -24.81 10.55
CA ILE A 342 -16.56 -23.34 10.42
C ILE A 342 -17.48 -22.77 11.51
N THR A 343 -18.54 -23.50 11.87
CA THR A 343 -19.54 -23.05 12.85
C THR A 343 -19.22 -23.52 14.27
N LYS A 344 -18.54 -24.66 14.42
CA LYS A 344 -18.25 -25.29 15.71
C LYS A 344 -16.91 -24.88 16.32
N ASP A 345 -15.93 -24.53 15.49
CA ASP A 345 -14.57 -24.23 15.94
C ASP A 345 -14.13 -22.81 15.50
N ARG A 346 -14.09 -21.89 16.46
CA ARG A 346 -13.62 -20.51 16.25
C ARG A 346 -12.16 -20.44 15.79
N TYR A 347 -11.35 -21.40 16.20
CA TYR A 347 -9.95 -21.49 15.82
C TYR A 347 -9.83 -21.81 14.32
N PHE A 348 -10.54 -22.84 13.87
CA PHE A 348 -10.61 -23.20 12.45
C PHE A 348 -11.25 -22.10 11.60
N GLN A 349 -12.31 -21.45 12.11
CA GLN A 349 -12.94 -20.30 11.45
C GLN A 349 -11.94 -19.17 11.16
N LYS A 350 -11.02 -18.90 12.09
CA LYS A 350 -9.96 -17.89 11.90
C LYS A 350 -8.96 -18.27 10.81
N ILE A 351 -8.57 -19.54 10.73
CA ILE A 351 -7.71 -20.06 9.66
C ILE A 351 -8.41 -19.91 8.31
N PHE A 352 -9.64 -20.40 8.21
CA PHE A 352 -10.44 -20.29 7.01
C PHE A 352 -10.58 -18.84 6.54
N PHE A 353 -10.93 -17.92 7.43
CA PHE A 353 -11.06 -16.49 7.09
C PHE A 353 -9.75 -15.88 6.57
N ASN A 354 -8.60 -16.24 7.16
CA ASN A 354 -7.31 -15.73 6.70
C ASN A 354 -6.89 -16.32 5.35
N VAL A 355 -7.18 -17.60 5.10
CA VAL A 355 -6.97 -18.22 3.79
C VAL A 355 -7.89 -17.59 2.74
N ASP A 356 -9.15 -17.36 3.09
CA ASP A 356 -10.19 -16.80 2.21
C ASP A 356 -9.97 -15.33 1.88
N SER A 357 -9.49 -14.54 2.84
CA SER A 357 -9.17 -13.12 2.63
C SER A 357 -7.83 -12.87 1.94
N ALA A 358 -6.89 -13.82 1.99
CA ALA A 358 -5.57 -13.65 1.39
C ALA A 358 -5.59 -13.49 -0.14
N ASN A 359 -4.85 -12.53 -0.68
CA ASN A 359 -4.66 -12.37 -2.13
C ASN A 359 -3.82 -13.52 -2.70
N THR A 360 -2.78 -13.90 -1.95
CA THR A 360 -1.79 -14.90 -2.36
C THR A 360 -1.55 -15.92 -1.25
N LEU A 361 -1.53 -17.21 -1.60
CA LEU A 361 -1.15 -18.28 -0.69
C LEU A 361 0.32 -18.66 -0.90
N ILE A 362 1.08 -18.81 0.19
CA ILE A 362 2.46 -19.30 0.14
C ILE A 362 2.46 -20.74 0.62
N PHE A 363 2.86 -21.68 -0.24
CA PHE A 363 2.97 -23.10 0.10
C PHE A 363 4.41 -23.47 0.42
N LEU A 364 4.62 -23.97 1.63
CA LEU A 364 5.93 -24.42 2.11
C LEU A 364 6.19 -25.88 1.76
N ILE A 365 7.35 -26.16 1.19
CA ILE A 365 7.84 -27.49 0.87
C ILE A 365 9.03 -27.77 1.81
N ASP A 366 8.87 -28.78 2.66
CA ASP A 366 9.87 -29.16 3.67
C ASP A 366 11.00 -29.98 3.03
N ILE A 367 12.17 -29.38 2.84
CA ILE A 367 13.30 -30.02 2.17
C ILE A 367 13.96 -31.10 3.03
N GLU A 368 13.96 -30.95 4.36
CA GLU A 368 14.46 -32.00 5.26
C GLU A 368 13.67 -33.31 5.04
N ARG A 369 12.34 -33.23 4.97
CA ARG A 369 11.50 -34.40 4.68
C ARG A 369 11.77 -34.97 3.30
N TYR A 370 11.93 -34.10 2.30
CA TYR A 370 12.28 -34.56 0.96
C TYR A 370 13.60 -35.34 0.96
N PHE A 371 14.62 -34.77 1.61
CA PHE A 371 15.96 -35.33 1.71
C PHE A 371 15.96 -36.68 2.44
N ASN A 372 15.20 -36.78 3.54
CA ASN A 372 15.03 -38.01 4.32
C ASN A 372 14.09 -39.04 3.67
N LYS A 373 13.51 -38.74 2.49
CA LYS A 373 12.52 -39.57 1.78
C LYS A 373 11.23 -39.80 2.58
N ASP A 374 10.89 -38.87 3.46
CA ASP A 374 9.64 -38.85 4.21
C ASP A 374 8.46 -38.36 3.36
N LYS A 375 7.24 -38.62 3.83
CA LYS A 375 6.03 -38.08 3.18
C LYS A 375 5.98 -36.56 3.36
N LEU A 376 5.98 -35.83 2.24
CA LEU A 376 5.90 -34.36 2.23
C LEU A 376 4.55 -33.82 2.72
N ASN A 377 3.48 -34.62 2.61
CA ASN A 377 2.11 -34.25 2.99
C ASN A 377 1.59 -32.99 2.27
N ILE A 378 1.96 -32.80 0.99
CA ILE A 378 1.52 -31.69 0.14
C ILE A 378 0.25 -32.01 -0.67
N SER A 379 -0.40 -33.15 -0.43
CA SER A 379 -1.64 -33.55 -1.12
C SER A 379 -2.74 -32.50 -0.99
N ASP A 380 -2.85 -31.93 0.20
CA ASP A 380 -3.94 -31.02 0.56
C ASP A 380 -3.85 -29.69 -0.21
N TYR A 381 -2.66 -29.34 -0.73
CA TYR A 381 -2.47 -28.16 -1.57
C TYR A 381 -3.23 -28.25 -2.88
N PHE A 382 -3.33 -29.44 -3.48
CA PHE A 382 -4.06 -29.64 -4.73
C PHE A 382 -5.55 -29.35 -4.55
N GLU A 383 -6.13 -29.82 -3.44
CA GLU A 383 -7.54 -29.59 -3.13
C GLU A 383 -7.84 -28.12 -2.81
N ILE A 384 -6.90 -27.42 -2.14
CA ILE A 384 -7.00 -25.98 -1.89
C ILE A 384 -6.93 -25.21 -3.22
N LEU A 385 -6.01 -25.56 -4.12
CA LEU A 385 -5.87 -24.95 -5.45
C LEU A 385 -7.10 -25.16 -6.34
N GLU A 386 -7.70 -26.35 -6.28
CA GLU A 386 -8.93 -26.64 -7.02
C GLU A 386 -10.13 -25.83 -6.51
N SER A 387 -10.14 -25.56 -5.20
CA SER A 387 -11.20 -24.82 -4.51
C SER A 387 -11.05 -23.30 -4.68
N TYR A 388 -9.82 -22.76 -4.70
CA TYR A 388 -9.52 -21.34 -4.96
C TYR A 388 -8.93 -21.12 -6.36
N ARG A 389 -9.81 -20.93 -7.35
CA ARG A 389 -9.39 -20.76 -8.75
C ARG A 389 -8.76 -19.40 -9.06
N ASP A 390 -9.00 -18.40 -8.22
CA ASP A 390 -8.66 -17.00 -8.42
C ASP A 390 -7.49 -16.48 -7.57
N LYS A 391 -7.08 -17.20 -6.54
CA LYS A 391 -5.91 -16.84 -5.72
C LYS A 391 -4.59 -17.02 -6.49
N ASP A 392 -3.62 -16.19 -6.15
CA ASP A 392 -2.25 -16.43 -6.56
C ASP A 392 -1.55 -17.36 -5.58
N VAL A 393 -0.55 -18.11 -6.05
CA VAL A 393 0.19 -19.05 -5.21
C VAL A 393 1.69 -18.88 -5.39
N MET A 394 2.46 -18.91 -4.32
CA MET A 394 3.91 -18.97 -4.34
C MET A 394 4.39 -20.26 -3.70
N LEU A 395 5.43 -20.86 -4.27
CA LEU A 395 6.05 -22.08 -3.74
C LEU A 395 7.36 -21.70 -3.08
N VAL A 396 7.55 -22.13 -1.83
CA VAL A 396 8.77 -21.86 -1.06
C VAL A 396 9.30 -23.18 -0.54
N ALA A 397 10.57 -23.46 -0.78
CA ALA A 397 11.27 -24.59 -0.21
C ALA A 397 11.98 -24.14 1.08
N THR A 398 11.57 -24.68 2.23
CA THR A 398 12.15 -24.36 3.54
C THR A 398 13.19 -25.41 3.94
N LYS A 399 14.12 -25.04 4.85
CA LYS A 399 15.22 -25.92 5.28
C LYS A 399 16.11 -26.36 4.12
N CYS A 400 16.37 -25.42 3.20
CA CYS A 400 17.26 -25.65 2.07
C CYS A 400 18.74 -25.76 2.48
N ASP A 401 19.10 -25.63 3.76
CA ASP A 401 20.45 -25.88 4.26
C ASP A 401 20.93 -27.31 3.94
N TYR A 402 20.01 -28.29 3.90
CA TYR A 402 20.30 -29.66 3.44
C TYR A 402 20.74 -29.72 1.97
N PHE A 403 20.17 -28.87 1.12
CA PHE A 403 20.59 -28.77 -0.28
C PHE A 403 21.80 -27.86 -0.47
N ALA A 404 21.97 -26.85 0.38
CA ALA A 404 23.13 -25.95 0.36
C ALA A 404 24.42 -26.74 0.55
N GLU A 405 24.48 -27.62 1.56
CA GLU A 405 25.63 -28.49 1.79
C GLU A 405 25.95 -29.38 0.59
N LYS A 406 24.92 -29.99 0.02
CA LYS A 406 25.06 -30.87 -1.15
C LYS A 406 25.53 -30.09 -2.39
N PHE A 407 25.00 -28.89 -2.60
CA PHE A 407 25.37 -28.01 -3.69
C PHE A 407 26.85 -27.62 -3.60
N THR A 408 27.34 -27.28 -2.41
CA THR A 408 28.76 -26.98 -2.18
C THR A 408 29.64 -28.21 -2.42
N GLN A 409 29.21 -29.40 -1.98
CA GLN A 409 29.95 -30.64 -2.21
C GLN A 409 30.04 -31.02 -3.69
N GLU A 410 28.97 -30.84 -4.46
CA GLU A 410 28.90 -31.23 -5.87
C GLU A 410 29.54 -30.20 -6.81
N ASN A 411 29.40 -28.90 -6.52
CA ASN A 411 29.81 -27.82 -7.43
C ASN A 411 31.02 -27.03 -6.95
N GLY A 412 31.43 -27.16 -5.68
CA GLY A 412 32.59 -26.46 -5.11
C GLY A 412 32.39 -24.96 -4.91
N ILE A 413 31.16 -24.47 -4.95
CA ILE A 413 30.79 -23.05 -4.81
C ILE A 413 29.82 -22.83 -3.64
N ASP A 414 29.86 -21.63 -3.06
CA ASP A 414 28.99 -21.24 -1.95
C ASP A 414 27.60 -20.81 -2.46
N PRO A 415 26.51 -21.45 -2.00
CA PRO A 415 25.14 -21.08 -2.39
C PRO A 415 24.74 -19.66 -1.96
N LEU A 416 25.41 -19.05 -0.98
CA LEU A 416 25.15 -17.65 -0.61
C LEU A 416 25.65 -16.68 -1.70
N GLU A 417 26.84 -16.93 -2.24
CA GLU A 417 27.44 -16.12 -3.30
C GLU A 417 26.78 -16.38 -4.66
N TYR A 418 26.44 -17.65 -4.94
CA TYR A 418 25.87 -18.12 -6.21
C TYR A 418 24.40 -18.51 -6.05
N TYR A 419 23.60 -17.62 -5.45
CA TYR A 419 22.22 -17.93 -5.08
C TYR A 419 21.31 -18.26 -6.28
N GLU A 420 21.48 -17.60 -7.43
CA GLU A 420 20.66 -17.91 -8.62
C GLU A 420 20.96 -19.33 -9.16
N ASP A 421 22.23 -19.74 -9.17
CA ASP A 421 22.63 -21.11 -9.55
C ASP A 421 22.08 -22.14 -8.54
N PHE A 422 22.06 -21.77 -7.25
CA PHE A 422 21.45 -22.57 -6.21
C PHE A 422 19.93 -22.72 -6.40
N VAL A 423 19.22 -21.65 -6.81
CA VAL A 423 17.79 -21.71 -7.13
C VAL A 423 17.52 -22.70 -8.27
N GLU A 424 18.32 -22.64 -9.34
CA GLU A 424 18.20 -23.56 -10.47
C GLU A 424 18.43 -25.01 -10.02
N TYR A 425 19.51 -25.26 -9.26
CA TYR A 425 19.84 -26.56 -8.69
C TYR A 425 18.68 -27.14 -7.85
N VAL A 426 18.13 -26.35 -6.93
CA VAL A 426 17.00 -26.79 -6.08
C VAL A 426 15.77 -27.11 -6.93
N ASN A 427 15.44 -26.26 -7.90
CA ASN A 427 14.28 -26.48 -8.76
C ASN A 427 14.43 -27.75 -9.60
N ASP A 428 15.62 -28.04 -10.12
CA ASP A 428 15.87 -29.22 -10.94
C ASP A 428 15.82 -30.52 -10.13
N ILE A 429 16.35 -30.51 -8.91
CA ILE A 429 16.21 -31.65 -8.00
C ILE A 429 14.76 -31.90 -7.64
N LEU A 430 14.01 -30.85 -7.29
CA LEU A 430 12.63 -31.01 -6.84
C LEU A 430 11.67 -31.39 -7.97
N LYS A 431 11.94 -31.01 -9.22
CA LYS A 431 11.18 -31.46 -10.40
C LYS A 431 11.25 -32.98 -10.62
N ASN A 432 12.28 -33.66 -10.09
CA ASN A 432 12.37 -35.12 -10.17
C ASN A 432 11.31 -35.82 -9.30
N ASN A 433 10.69 -35.11 -8.35
CA ASN A 433 9.57 -35.62 -7.56
C ASN A 433 8.24 -35.41 -8.30
N SER A 434 7.50 -36.49 -8.53
CA SER A 434 6.23 -36.43 -9.28
C SER A 434 5.16 -35.57 -8.60
N GLN A 435 5.10 -35.51 -7.27
CA GLN A 435 4.15 -34.68 -6.54
C GLN A 435 4.51 -33.20 -6.69
N ILE A 436 5.79 -32.84 -6.49
CA ILE A 436 6.23 -31.45 -6.62
C ILE A 436 6.12 -30.97 -8.07
N TYR A 437 6.52 -31.80 -9.04
CA TYR A 437 6.34 -31.48 -10.46
C TYR A 437 4.88 -31.20 -10.82
N SER A 438 3.95 -32.00 -10.28
CA SER A 438 2.52 -31.80 -10.47
C SER A 438 2.04 -30.48 -9.85
N LEU A 439 2.55 -30.13 -8.66
CA LEU A 439 2.24 -28.87 -7.98
C LEU A 439 2.74 -27.67 -8.79
N ILE A 440 3.99 -27.69 -9.27
CA ILE A 440 4.56 -26.66 -10.16
C ILE A 440 3.69 -26.47 -11.40
N LYS A 441 3.25 -27.58 -12.03
CA LYS A 441 2.40 -27.51 -13.21
C LYS A 441 1.04 -26.86 -12.90
N GLN A 442 0.44 -27.18 -11.76
CA GLN A 442 -0.83 -26.58 -11.34
C GLN A 442 -0.73 -25.10 -10.98
N THR A 443 0.40 -24.67 -10.42
CA THR A 443 0.66 -23.24 -10.13
C THR A 443 1.06 -22.43 -11.36
N GLY A 444 1.09 -23.04 -12.55
CA GLY A 444 1.37 -22.37 -13.82
C GLY A 444 2.85 -22.35 -14.21
N GLY A 445 3.65 -23.28 -13.69
CA GLY A 445 5.09 -23.36 -13.93
C GLY A 445 5.88 -22.40 -13.05
N LYS A 446 5.36 -22.04 -11.88
CA LYS A 446 6.07 -21.15 -10.96
C LYS A 446 7.29 -21.83 -10.39
N GLU A 447 8.37 -21.07 -10.34
CA GLU A 447 9.62 -21.44 -9.68
C GLU A 447 9.43 -21.57 -8.17
N ILE A 448 10.15 -22.52 -7.56
CA ILE A 448 10.22 -22.71 -6.11
C ILE A 448 11.31 -21.80 -5.55
N HIS A 449 11.00 -21.03 -4.51
CA HIS A 449 11.96 -20.15 -3.86
C HIS A 449 12.62 -20.85 -2.66
N PRO A 450 13.92 -21.19 -2.73
CA PRO A 450 14.62 -21.79 -1.62
C PRO A 450 14.91 -20.75 -0.53
N VAL A 451 14.59 -21.08 0.71
CA VAL A 451 14.94 -20.24 1.87
C VAL A 451 15.45 -21.11 3.00
N TYR A 452 16.45 -20.62 3.72
CA TYR A 452 17.02 -21.33 4.85
C TYR A 452 17.78 -20.42 5.81
N TYR A 453 18.02 -20.95 6.99
CA TYR A 453 18.98 -20.41 7.95
C TYR A 453 20.30 -21.13 7.73
N GLN A 454 21.41 -20.41 7.68
CA GLN A 454 22.71 -21.08 7.64
C GLN A 454 22.88 -21.85 8.97
N THR A 455 23.16 -23.14 8.90
CA THR A 455 23.32 -23.99 10.08
C THR A 455 24.73 -24.59 10.14
N ARG A 456 25.13 -25.02 11.33
CA ARG A 456 26.27 -25.92 11.57
C ARG A 456 25.81 -27.11 12.40
N ILE A 457 26.56 -28.19 12.35
CA ILE A 457 26.35 -29.35 13.21
C ILE A 457 27.17 -29.13 14.49
N ASP A 458 26.55 -29.27 15.66
CA ASP A 458 27.21 -29.19 16.95
C ASP A 458 27.87 -30.53 17.36
N GLU A 459 28.46 -30.57 18.57
CA GLU A 459 29.14 -31.76 19.10
C GLU A 459 28.19 -32.95 19.31
N ASN A 460 26.88 -32.70 19.41
CA ASN A 460 25.83 -33.71 19.59
C ASN A 460 25.23 -34.19 18.26
N GLY A 461 25.72 -33.68 17.11
CA GLY A 461 25.17 -33.99 15.80
C GLY A 461 23.87 -33.23 15.49
N ILE A 462 23.54 -32.20 16.26
CA ILE A 462 22.33 -31.39 16.11
C ILE A 462 22.63 -30.16 15.25
N ARG A 463 21.73 -29.83 14.32
CA ARG A 463 21.82 -28.59 13.53
C ARG A 463 21.45 -27.39 14.39
N VAL A 464 22.37 -26.44 14.49
CA VAL A 464 22.20 -25.16 15.20
C VAL A 464 22.43 -24.00 14.23
N PRO A 465 21.71 -22.87 14.37
CA PRO A 465 21.89 -21.72 13.49
C PRO A 465 23.28 -21.09 13.64
N LEU A 466 23.87 -20.64 12.53
CA LEU A 466 25.02 -19.76 12.53
C LEU A 466 24.56 -18.32 12.80
N LYS A 467 25.29 -17.64 13.67
CA LYS A 467 25.10 -16.22 13.98
C LYS A 467 26.26 -15.41 13.41
N ASP A 468 25.97 -14.21 12.95
CA ASP A 468 26.94 -13.24 12.47
C ASP A 468 27.65 -12.50 13.62
N SER A 469 28.50 -11.53 13.29
CA SER A 469 29.21 -10.70 14.28
C SER A 469 28.30 -9.88 15.19
N ASN A 470 27.04 -9.67 14.81
CA ASN A 470 26.03 -8.93 15.56
C ASN A 470 25.13 -9.88 16.37
N ASN A 471 25.52 -11.15 16.51
CA ASN A 471 24.74 -12.20 17.16
C ASN A 471 23.36 -12.43 16.52
N SER A 472 23.21 -12.06 15.24
CA SER A 472 21.99 -12.26 14.46
C SER A 472 22.13 -13.50 13.60
N VAL A 473 21.03 -14.26 13.43
CA VAL A 473 21.02 -15.46 12.60
C VAL A 473 21.24 -15.13 11.12
N ILE A 474 22.03 -15.94 10.42
CA ILE A 474 22.30 -15.74 8.99
C ILE A 474 21.17 -16.33 8.16
N LEU A 475 20.51 -15.49 7.38
CA LEU A 475 19.36 -15.80 6.54
C LEU A 475 19.79 -15.87 5.06
N VAL A 476 19.30 -16.86 4.33
CA VAL A 476 19.59 -17.00 2.90
C VAL A 476 18.30 -17.13 2.10
N GLY A 477 18.19 -16.30 1.05
CA GLY A 477 17.07 -16.30 0.10
C GLY A 477 15.82 -15.55 0.54
N PHE A 478 15.73 -15.13 1.80
CA PHE A 478 14.61 -14.34 2.31
C PHE A 478 14.53 -12.96 1.64
N ASP A 479 15.67 -12.32 1.35
CA ASP A 479 15.73 -11.02 0.65
C ASP A 479 15.11 -11.13 -0.75
N LYS A 480 15.51 -12.16 -1.51
CA LYS A 480 14.99 -12.44 -2.86
C LYS A 480 13.52 -12.78 -2.80
N PHE A 481 13.10 -13.54 -1.79
CA PHE A 481 11.70 -13.88 -1.58
C PHE A 481 10.84 -12.64 -1.31
N LEU A 482 11.25 -11.77 -0.37
CA LEU A 482 10.52 -10.54 -0.04
C LEU A 482 10.44 -9.59 -1.23
N ASN A 483 11.52 -9.48 -2.02
CA ASN A 483 11.51 -8.71 -3.27
C ASN A 483 10.46 -9.23 -4.27
N LYS A 484 10.25 -10.56 -4.36
CA LYS A 484 9.21 -11.17 -5.22
C LYS A 484 7.78 -10.94 -4.73
N LEU A 485 7.58 -10.56 -3.45
CA LEU A 485 6.25 -10.20 -2.92
C LEU A 485 5.74 -8.84 -3.42
N SER A 486 6.65 -8.01 -3.92
CA SER A 486 6.33 -6.72 -4.57
C SER A 486 6.07 -6.86 -6.06
#